data_AF-U3TZJ5-F1
#
_entry.id   AF-U3TZJ5-F1
#
_cell.length_a   1.000
_cell.length_b   1.000
_cell.length_c   1.000
_cell.angle_alpha   90.00
_cell.angle_beta   90.00
_cell.angle_gamma   90.00
#
_symmetry.space_group_name_H-M   'P 1'
#
loop_
_entity.id
_entity.type
_entity.pdbx_description
1 polymer ?
#
loop_
_entity_poly.entity_id
_entity_poly.type
_entity_poly.pdbx_seq_one_letter_code
_entity_poly.pdbx_strand_id
1 'polypeptide(L)'
;MARFGDGLPYERERIVHEARFYMAQSAEAMLEAGKRLIILKENEPHGEFTEIVTEKLGMAHRTANSIMKAALKYTSPLLQKNSLTLASLGKAKLFELMTEDDEDLAELAEGGTIAGLTLDEVDRMSVRELRATLRKDEAALKRSQQLVAEKEKQLQQLSQQLTDKTFPSAASDKQAPLDTQQWVTLTLEGVNQVEYVTDDIPGIARPARYWRE
;
A
#
# COMPACT_ATOMS: atom_id res chain seq x y z
N MET A 1 0.53 -29.89 35.97
CA MET A 1 -0.42 -30.01 34.84
C MET A 1 -1.85 -29.60 35.24
N ALA A 2 -2.33 -29.88 36.47
CA ALA A 2 -3.73 -29.65 36.88
C ALA A 2 -4.19 -28.19 37.17
N ARG A 3 -3.30 -27.18 37.15
CA ARG A 3 -3.67 -25.83 37.62
C ARG A 3 -4.47 -24.99 36.60
N PHE A 4 -4.25 -25.21 35.31
CA PHE A 4 -4.80 -24.37 34.22
C PHE A 4 -5.42 -25.19 33.08
N GLY A 5 -5.57 -26.51 33.25
CA GLY A 5 -6.09 -27.40 32.22
C GLY A 5 -7.59 -27.69 32.35
N ASP A 6 -8.28 -27.04 33.28
CA ASP A 6 -9.72 -27.21 33.57
C ASP A 6 -10.17 -28.67 33.71
N GLY A 7 -9.29 -29.52 34.23
CA GLY A 7 -9.53 -30.96 34.39
C GLY A 7 -9.44 -31.78 33.10
N LEU A 8 -9.14 -31.15 31.96
CA LEU A 8 -8.96 -31.83 30.67
C LEU A 8 -7.51 -32.32 30.48
N PRO A 9 -7.30 -33.44 29.76
CA PRO A 9 -5.98 -33.88 29.34
C PRO A 9 -5.27 -32.82 28.47
N TYR A 10 -3.94 -32.85 28.49
CA TYR A 10 -3.14 -32.01 27.60
C TYR A 10 -3.34 -32.43 26.14
N GLU A 11 -3.77 -31.47 25.32
CA GLU A 11 -3.85 -31.60 23.87
C GLU A 11 -3.21 -30.35 23.27
N ARG A 12 -2.11 -30.53 22.54
CA ARG A 12 -1.29 -29.41 22.05
C ARG A 12 -2.10 -28.43 21.22
N GLU A 13 -2.84 -28.94 20.23
CA GLU A 13 -3.58 -28.09 19.29
C GLU A 13 -4.65 -27.27 20.01
N ARG A 14 -5.41 -27.90 20.91
CA ARG A 14 -6.40 -27.21 21.75
C ARG A 14 -5.78 -26.03 22.51
N ILE A 15 -4.69 -26.27 23.23
CA ILE A 15 -4.02 -25.23 24.03
C ILE A 15 -3.45 -24.10 23.15
N VAL A 16 -2.92 -24.43 21.95
CA VAL A 16 -2.44 -23.44 20.99
C VAL A 16 -3.60 -22.57 20.47
N HIS A 17 -4.73 -23.19 20.13
CA HIS A 17 -5.92 -22.46 19.67
C HIS A 17 -6.49 -21.55 20.76
N GLU A 18 -6.61 -22.02 22.00
CA GLU A 18 -7.05 -21.22 23.15
C GLU A 18 -6.11 -20.02 23.38
N ALA A 19 -4.78 -20.24 23.33
CA ALA A 19 -3.81 -19.17 23.47
C ALA A 19 -3.93 -18.12 22.36
N ARG A 20 -4.08 -18.54 21.10
CA ARG A 20 -4.31 -17.63 19.96
C ARG A 20 -5.58 -16.80 20.13
N PHE A 21 -6.65 -17.43 20.58
CA PHE A 21 -7.92 -16.75 20.86
C PHE A 21 -7.74 -15.61 21.88
N TYR A 22 -7.08 -15.88 23.02
CA TYR A 22 -6.83 -14.83 24.01
C TYR A 22 -5.83 -13.76 23.53
N MET A 23 -4.89 -14.12 22.66
CA MET A 23 -4.00 -13.14 22.00
C MET A 23 -4.78 -12.19 21.09
N ALA A 24 -5.74 -12.70 20.31
CA ALA A 24 -6.62 -11.89 19.48
C ALA A 24 -7.49 -10.95 20.34
N GLN A 25 -8.13 -11.48 21.37
CA GLN A 25 -8.91 -10.66 22.33
C GLN A 25 -8.06 -9.57 22.98
N SER A 26 -6.80 -9.87 23.31
CA SER A 26 -5.88 -8.88 23.87
C SER A 26 -5.55 -7.74 22.90
N ALA A 27 -5.51 -8.03 21.59
CA ALA A 27 -5.29 -7.04 20.55
C ALA A 27 -6.51 -6.12 20.40
N GLU A 28 -7.72 -6.70 20.34
CA GLU A 28 -8.97 -5.93 20.30
C GLU A 28 -9.12 -5.03 21.53
N ALA A 29 -8.93 -5.58 22.72
CA ALA A 29 -8.98 -4.83 23.97
C ALA A 29 -7.94 -3.69 24.01
N MET A 30 -6.75 -3.91 23.44
CA MET A 30 -5.74 -2.87 23.31
C MET A 30 -6.21 -1.74 22.38
N LEU A 31 -6.81 -2.05 21.23
CA LEU A 31 -7.31 -1.03 20.31
C LEU A 31 -8.43 -0.20 20.96
N GLU A 32 -9.35 -0.85 21.68
CA GLU A 32 -10.39 -0.16 22.44
C GLU A 32 -9.82 0.73 23.55
N ALA A 33 -8.78 0.28 24.26
CA ALA A 33 -8.06 1.10 25.23
C ALA A 33 -7.39 2.31 24.57
N GLY A 34 -6.83 2.15 23.37
CA GLY A 34 -6.27 3.25 22.60
C GLY A 34 -7.28 4.32 22.24
N LYS A 35 -8.52 3.93 21.88
CA LYS A 35 -9.63 4.90 21.69
C LYS A 35 -9.89 5.72 22.96
N ARG A 36 -9.88 5.09 24.15
CA ARG A 36 -10.09 5.80 25.43
C ARG A 36 -8.92 6.71 25.77
N LEU A 37 -7.69 6.29 25.47
CA LEU A 37 -6.51 7.13 25.65
C LEU A 37 -6.56 8.38 24.75
N ILE A 38 -7.06 8.26 23.52
CA ILE A 38 -7.26 9.40 22.61
C ILE A 38 -8.31 10.35 23.21
N ILE A 39 -9.46 9.83 23.64
CA ILE A 39 -10.50 10.63 24.29
C ILE A 39 -9.94 11.39 25.49
N LEU A 40 -9.19 10.72 26.39
CA LEU A 40 -8.55 11.37 27.53
C LEU A 40 -7.59 12.48 27.08
N LYS A 41 -6.75 12.21 26.07
CA LYS A 41 -5.77 13.18 25.56
C LYS A 41 -6.43 14.40 24.92
N GLU A 42 -7.59 14.24 24.32
CA GLU A 42 -8.36 15.33 23.70
C GLU A 42 -9.12 16.20 24.72
N ASN A 43 -9.44 15.65 25.90
CA ASN A 43 -10.26 16.31 26.90
C ASN A 43 -9.47 16.82 28.13
N GLU A 44 -8.24 16.34 28.34
CA GLU A 44 -7.41 16.68 29.51
C GLU A 44 -6.21 17.56 29.13
N PRO A 45 -5.79 18.52 29.98
CA PRO A 45 -4.52 19.21 29.82
C PRO A 45 -3.34 18.23 29.72
N HIS A 46 -2.27 18.60 29.01
CA HIS A 46 -1.13 17.70 28.76
C HIS A 46 -0.50 17.12 30.04
N GLY A 47 -0.39 17.93 31.11
CA GLY A 47 0.12 17.50 32.40
C GLY A 47 -0.79 16.47 33.07
N GLU A 48 -2.09 16.75 33.13
CA GLU A 48 -3.12 15.87 33.69
C GLU A 48 -3.21 14.54 32.94
N PHE A 49 -3.17 14.57 31.60
CA PHE A 49 -3.11 13.34 30.79
C PHE A 49 -1.90 12.48 31.16
N THR A 50 -0.74 13.10 31.33
CA THR A 50 0.49 12.38 31.69
C THR A 50 0.35 11.71 33.05
N GLU A 51 -0.17 12.43 34.05
CA GLU A 51 -0.43 11.89 35.39
C GLU A 51 -1.47 10.76 35.39
N ILE A 52 -2.57 10.91 34.64
CA ILE A 52 -3.57 9.85 34.48
C ILE A 52 -2.91 8.57 33.92
N VAL A 53 -2.08 8.71 32.88
CA VAL A 53 -1.42 7.58 32.24
C VAL A 53 -0.40 6.90 33.16
N THR A 54 0.43 7.66 33.87
CA THR A 54 1.49 7.08 34.71
C THR A 54 0.95 6.58 36.04
N GLU A 55 0.16 7.39 36.75
CA GLU A 55 -0.22 7.12 38.14
C GLU A 55 -1.52 6.33 38.24
N LYS A 56 -2.54 6.63 37.43
CA LYS A 56 -3.85 5.96 37.51
C LYS A 56 -3.92 4.69 36.67
N LEU A 57 -3.28 4.68 35.50
CA LEU A 57 -3.26 3.53 34.59
C LEU A 57 -1.99 2.68 34.71
N GLY A 58 -0.96 3.13 35.44
CA GLY A 58 0.27 2.37 35.67
C GLY A 58 1.07 2.11 34.38
N MET A 59 1.00 3.01 33.42
CA MET A 59 1.50 2.83 32.06
C MET A 59 2.56 3.88 31.70
N ALA A 60 3.63 3.45 31.03
CA ALA A 60 4.58 4.40 30.47
C ALA A 60 3.94 5.23 29.34
N HIS A 61 4.17 6.55 29.34
CA HIS A 61 3.65 7.47 28.32
C HIS A 61 4.00 7.03 26.88
N ARG A 62 5.18 6.46 26.65
CA ARG A 62 5.56 5.90 25.34
C ARG A 62 4.63 4.76 24.91
N THR A 63 4.27 3.87 25.84
CA THR A 63 3.35 2.76 25.58
C THR A 63 1.95 3.28 25.26
N ALA A 64 1.46 4.29 25.99
CA ALA A 64 0.19 4.94 25.70
C ALA A 64 0.17 5.51 24.27
N ASN A 65 1.23 6.21 23.87
CA ASN A 65 1.34 6.74 22.51
C ASN A 65 1.36 5.67 21.44
N SER A 66 2.08 4.56 21.66
CA SER A 66 2.06 3.42 20.73
C SER A 66 0.64 2.84 20.60
N ILE A 67 -0.08 2.66 21.70
CA ILE A 67 -1.45 2.12 21.70
C ILE A 67 -2.42 3.08 21.02
N MET A 68 -2.33 4.39 21.27
CA MET A 68 -3.17 5.40 20.58
C MET A 68 -2.91 5.40 19.07
N LYS A 69 -1.65 5.33 18.64
CA LYS A 69 -1.32 5.24 17.21
C LYS A 69 -1.87 3.96 16.57
N ALA A 70 -1.78 2.83 17.26
CA ALA A 70 -2.35 1.57 16.79
C ALA A 70 -3.87 1.68 16.64
N ALA A 71 -4.56 2.25 17.63
CA ALA A 71 -5.98 2.50 17.56
C ALA A 71 -6.34 3.37 16.35
N LEU A 72 -5.71 4.53 16.17
CA LEU A 72 -5.96 5.41 15.02
C LEU A 72 -5.76 4.70 13.67
N LYS A 73 -4.68 3.91 13.54
CA LYS A 73 -4.36 3.14 12.33
C LYS A 73 -5.44 2.10 12.04
N TYR A 74 -5.66 1.16 12.95
CA TYR A 74 -6.54 0.01 12.71
C TYR A 74 -8.04 0.32 12.79
N THR A 75 -8.40 1.55 13.17
CA THR A 75 -9.78 2.04 13.12
C THR A 75 -10.00 3.05 11.99
N SER A 76 -9.04 3.19 11.07
CA SER A 76 -9.23 4.00 9.86
C SER A 76 -10.39 3.44 9.03
N PRO A 77 -11.11 4.27 8.24
CA PRO A 77 -12.25 3.79 7.45
C PRO A 77 -11.91 2.60 6.53
N LEU A 78 -10.67 2.55 6.02
CA LEU A 78 -10.19 1.48 5.15
C LEU A 78 -10.02 0.17 5.92
N LEU A 79 -9.45 0.23 7.13
CA LEU A 79 -9.12 -0.94 7.95
C LEU A 79 -10.24 -1.37 8.89
N GLN A 80 -11.22 -0.51 9.16
CA GLN A 80 -12.29 -0.76 10.14
C GLN A 80 -13.04 -2.06 9.85
N LYS A 81 -13.35 -2.33 8.56
CA LYS A 81 -14.01 -3.56 8.11
C LYS A 81 -13.18 -4.83 8.34
N ASN A 82 -11.85 -4.68 8.37
CA ASN A 82 -10.87 -5.76 8.47
C ASN A 82 -10.20 -5.82 9.86
N SER A 83 -10.66 -4.99 10.79
CA SER A 83 -10.04 -4.81 12.12
C SER A 83 -9.97 -6.10 12.93
N LEU A 84 -11.02 -6.92 12.89
CA LEU A 84 -11.06 -8.23 13.55
C LEU A 84 -10.07 -9.22 12.92
N THR A 85 -10.01 -9.26 11.58
CA THR A 85 -9.08 -10.12 10.84
C THR A 85 -7.64 -9.79 11.19
N LEU A 86 -7.28 -8.50 11.21
CA LEU A 86 -5.94 -8.06 11.59
C LEU A 86 -5.67 -8.29 13.09
N ALA A 87 -6.65 -8.05 13.96
CA ALA A 87 -6.52 -8.28 15.40
C ALA A 87 -6.26 -9.75 15.75
N SER A 88 -6.71 -10.69 14.93
CA SER A 88 -6.44 -12.13 15.10
C SER A 88 -4.94 -12.47 15.16
N LEU A 89 -4.08 -11.66 14.52
CA LEU A 89 -2.62 -11.81 14.55
C LEU A 89 -2.01 -11.51 15.92
N GLY A 90 -2.78 -10.88 16.82
CA GLY A 90 -2.34 -10.47 18.14
C GLY A 90 -1.57 -9.15 18.16
N LYS A 91 -1.57 -8.52 19.34
CA LYS A 91 -1.00 -7.18 19.59
C LYS A 91 0.41 -6.99 19.05
N ALA A 92 1.28 -7.97 19.24
CA ALA A 92 2.70 -7.82 18.90
C ALA A 92 2.91 -7.73 17.38
N LYS A 93 2.15 -8.47 16.58
CA LYS A 93 2.25 -8.42 15.12
C LYS A 93 1.61 -7.15 14.57
N LEU A 94 0.51 -6.68 15.16
CA LEU A 94 -0.05 -5.37 14.83
C LEU A 94 1.00 -4.26 14.97
N PHE A 95 1.79 -4.24 16.05
CA PHE A 95 2.83 -3.21 16.19
C PHE A 95 3.93 -3.25 15.12
N GLU A 96 4.26 -4.44 14.59
CA GLU A 96 5.21 -4.54 13.47
C GLU A 96 4.57 -4.06 12.17
N LEU A 97 3.30 -4.39 11.94
CA LEU A 97 2.56 -4.05 10.73
C LEU A 97 2.11 -2.58 10.67
N MET A 98 2.22 -1.84 11.77
CA MET A 98 1.81 -0.43 11.81
C MET A 98 2.59 0.49 10.86
N THR A 99 3.77 0.07 10.40
CA THR A 99 4.60 0.86 9.46
C THR A 99 4.18 0.71 8.01
N GLU A 100 3.41 -0.33 7.70
CA GLU A 100 2.95 -0.61 6.34
C GLU A 100 1.76 0.28 5.97
N ASP A 101 1.49 0.44 4.68
CA ASP A 101 0.41 1.29 4.19
C ASP A 101 -0.97 0.69 4.48
N ASP A 102 -1.99 1.54 4.62
CA ASP A 102 -3.34 1.07 4.96
C ASP A 102 -3.89 0.17 3.84
N GLU A 103 -3.60 0.50 2.58
CA GLU A 103 -3.97 -0.29 1.40
C GLU A 103 -3.39 -1.71 1.45
N ASP A 104 -2.09 -1.85 1.72
CA ASP A 104 -1.42 -3.15 1.83
C ASP A 104 -1.98 -3.99 2.98
N LEU A 105 -2.30 -3.34 4.11
CA LEU A 105 -2.92 -4.02 5.25
C LEU A 105 -4.36 -4.44 4.98
N ALA A 106 -5.12 -3.66 4.20
CA ALA A 106 -6.46 -4.02 3.76
C ALA A 106 -6.40 -5.21 2.80
N GLU A 107 -5.47 -5.18 1.84
CA GLU A 107 -5.23 -6.28 0.90
C GLU A 107 -4.82 -7.56 1.63
N LEU A 108 -3.90 -7.49 2.59
CA LEU A 108 -3.51 -8.64 3.42
C LEU A 108 -4.72 -9.28 4.12
N ALA A 109 -5.60 -8.46 4.68
CA ALA A 109 -6.80 -8.95 5.36
C ALA A 109 -7.87 -9.52 4.41
N GLU A 110 -7.82 -9.14 3.13
CA GLU A 110 -8.69 -9.64 2.06
C GLU A 110 -8.10 -10.87 1.34
N GLY A 111 -6.97 -11.40 1.83
CA GLY A 111 -6.32 -12.61 1.31
C GLY A 111 -5.17 -12.35 0.34
N GLY A 112 -4.76 -11.09 0.17
CA GLY A 112 -3.52 -10.74 -0.51
C GLY A 112 -2.30 -10.95 0.38
N THR A 113 -1.22 -10.23 0.07
CA THR A 113 0.08 -10.44 0.73
C THR A 113 0.75 -9.16 1.15
N ILE A 114 1.58 -9.23 2.19
CA ILE A 114 2.45 -8.15 2.63
C ILE A 114 3.89 -8.64 2.71
N ALA A 115 4.84 -7.94 2.08
CA ALA A 115 6.21 -8.43 1.91
C ALA A 115 6.27 -9.88 1.36
N GLY A 116 5.34 -10.24 0.47
CA GLY A 116 5.19 -11.58 -0.08
C GLY A 116 4.64 -12.65 0.88
N LEU A 117 4.11 -12.25 2.04
CA LEU A 117 3.53 -13.15 3.05
C LEU A 117 2.01 -13.04 3.07
N THR A 118 1.33 -14.18 3.09
CA THR A 118 -0.10 -14.29 3.37
C THR A 118 -0.41 -14.07 4.85
N LEU A 119 -1.67 -13.75 5.17
CA LEU A 119 -2.11 -13.60 6.56
C LEU A 119 -1.81 -14.86 7.41
N ASP A 120 -2.01 -16.05 6.84
CA ASP A 120 -1.73 -17.33 7.50
C ASP A 120 -0.25 -17.53 7.79
N GLU A 121 0.64 -17.15 6.87
CA GLU A 121 2.09 -17.21 7.08
C GLU A 121 2.52 -16.23 8.17
N VAL A 122 1.99 -15.01 8.11
CA VAL A 122 2.19 -14.00 9.17
C VAL A 122 1.72 -14.55 10.51
N ASP A 123 0.57 -15.23 10.58
CA ASP A 123 0.03 -15.82 11.81
C ASP A 123 0.87 -17.01 12.34
N ARG A 124 1.44 -17.82 11.45
CA ARG A 124 2.25 -18.99 11.83
C ARG A 124 3.66 -18.62 12.30
N MET A 125 4.24 -17.55 11.77
CA MET A 125 5.59 -17.13 12.15
C MET A 125 5.65 -16.37 13.47
N SER A 126 6.86 -16.27 14.02
CA SER A 126 7.13 -15.44 15.18
C SER A 126 7.18 -13.95 14.82
N VAL A 127 6.95 -13.09 15.81
CA VAL A 127 7.06 -11.63 15.66
C VAL A 127 8.48 -11.22 15.22
N ARG A 128 9.51 -11.98 15.63
CA ARG A 128 10.89 -11.69 15.24
C ARG A 128 11.14 -11.97 13.76
N GLU A 129 10.58 -13.06 13.25
CA GLU A 129 10.63 -13.40 11.83
C GLU A 129 9.87 -12.38 11.01
N LEU A 130 8.65 -12.02 11.41
CA LEU A 130 7.86 -10.97 10.76
C LEU A 130 8.67 -9.66 10.63
N ARG A 131 9.21 -9.16 11.75
CA ARG A 131 10.05 -7.96 11.76
C ARG A 131 11.26 -8.07 10.82
N ALA A 132 11.91 -9.23 10.80
CA ALA A 132 13.07 -9.45 9.95
C ALA A 132 12.68 -9.44 8.46
N THR A 133 11.51 -9.99 8.12
CA THR A 133 10.99 -10.00 6.75
C THR A 133 10.61 -8.60 6.28
N LEU A 134 9.82 -7.86 7.07
CA LEU A 134 9.44 -6.48 6.74
C LEU A 134 10.67 -5.58 6.51
N ARG A 135 11.68 -5.68 7.38
CA ARG A 135 12.94 -4.93 7.20
C ARG A 135 13.73 -5.31 5.96
N LYS A 136 13.72 -6.59 5.58
CA LYS A 136 14.40 -7.05 4.36
C LYS A 136 13.68 -6.51 3.13
N ASP A 137 12.35 -6.52 3.15
CA ASP A 137 11.50 -6.00 2.09
C ASP A 137 11.69 -4.50 1.91
N GLU A 138 11.61 -3.72 2.99
CA GLU A 138 11.88 -2.28 3.00
C GLU A 138 13.29 -1.97 2.44
N ALA A 139 14.31 -2.73 2.86
CA ALA A 139 15.66 -2.56 2.35
C ALA A 139 15.79 -2.91 0.86
N ALA A 140 15.06 -3.91 0.37
CA ALA A 140 15.03 -4.28 -1.04
C ALA A 140 14.33 -3.21 -1.88
N LEU A 141 13.18 -2.70 -1.42
CA LEU A 141 12.44 -1.61 -2.05
C LEU A 141 13.31 -0.35 -2.15
N LYS A 142 13.98 0.04 -1.06
CA LYS A 142 14.88 1.19 -1.04
C LYS A 142 16.06 1.05 -2.01
N ARG A 143 16.66 -0.15 -2.09
CA ARG A 143 17.74 -0.40 -3.07
C ARG A 143 17.23 -0.30 -4.50
N SER A 144 16.04 -0.84 -4.78
CA SER A 144 15.41 -0.75 -6.10
C SER A 144 15.18 0.72 -6.50
N GLN A 145 14.61 1.52 -5.60
CA GLN A 145 14.39 2.96 -5.83
C GLN A 145 15.69 3.72 -6.09
N GLN A 146 16.76 3.42 -5.34
CA GLN A 146 18.07 4.03 -5.55
C GLN A 146 18.66 3.69 -6.93
N LEU A 147 18.54 2.43 -7.36
CA LEU A 147 18.99 2.00 -8.68
C LEU A 147 18.20 2.69 -9.80
N VAL A 148 16.87 2.79 -9.66
CA VAL A 148 16.02 3.50 -10.63
C VAL A 148 16.46 4.97 -10.73
N ALA A 149 16.61 5.67 -9.61
CA ALA A 149 17.06 7.07 -9.61
C ALA A 149 18.46 7.26 -10.23
N GLU A 150 19.40 6.32 -9.97
CA GLU A 150 20.72 6.35 -10.60
C GLU A 150 20.63 6.15 -12.12
N LYS A 151 19.81 5.21 -12.57
CA LYS A 151 19.59 4.94 -14.00
C LYS A 151 18.90 6.11 -14.70
N GLU A 152 17.91 6.72 -14.08
CA GLU A 152 17.25 7.93 -14.60
C GLU A 152 18.24 9.07 -14.77
N LYS A 153 19.13 9.30 -13.79
CA LYS A 153 20.19 10.30 -13.89
C LYS A 153 21.16 10.00 -15.03
N GLN A 154 21.58 8.75 -15.19
CA GLN A 154 22.43 8.33 -16.30
C GLN A 154 21.75 8.55 -17.65
N LEU A 155 20.45 8.23 -17.77
CA LEU A 155 19.67 8.45 -18.98
C LEU A 155 19.56 9.93 -19.34
N GLN A 156 19.30 10.81 -18.35
CA GLN A 156 19.26 12.26 -18.56
C GLN A 156 20.61 12.83 -19.00
N GLN A 157 21.71 12.34 -18.44
CA GLN A 157 23.05 12.76 -18.86
C GLN A 157 23.33 12.32 -20.30
N LEU A 158 22.95 11.10 -20.67
CA LEU A 158 23.16 10.57 -22.01
C LEU A 158 22.29 11.29 -23.04
N SER A 159 21.02 11.59 -22.70
CA SER A 159 20.14 12.36 -23.58
C SER A 159 20.66 13.78 -23.81
N GLN A 160 21.17 14.45 -22.76
CA GLN A 160 21.78 15.77 -22.89
C GLN A 160 23.02 15.73 -23.79
N GLN A 161 23.89 14.74 -23.63
CA GLN A 161 25.06 14.57 -24.50
C GLN A 161 24.67 14.31 -25.96
N LEU A 162 23.56 13.59 -26.20
CA LEU A 162 23.06 13.36 -27.55
C LEU A 162 22.50 14.64 -28.16
N THR A 163 21.73 15.45 -27.41
CA THR A 163 21.25 16.75 -27.88
C THR A 163 22.37 17.74 -28.14
N ASP A 164 23.41 17.76 -27.30
CA ASP A 164 24.58 18.62 -27.48
C ASP A 164 25.41 18.20 -28.72
N LYS A 165 25.42 16.89 -29.05
CA LYS A 165 26.10 16.36 -30.25
C LYS A 165 25.29 16.49 -31.54
N THR A 166 23.95 16.44 -31.48
CA THR A 166 23.08 16.59 -32.66
C THR A 166 22.80 18.05 -33.01
N PHE A 167 23.03 18.99 -32.10
CA PHE A 167 23.06 20.42 -32.37
C PHE A 167 24.41 21.04 -31.98
N PRO A 168 25.48 20.84 -32.79
CA PRO A 168 26.62 21.73 -32.69
C PRO A 168 26.15 23.14 -33.03
N SER A 169 26.43 24.10 -32.14
CA SER A 169 26.32 25.53 -32.39
C SER A 169 26.92 25.89 -33.76
N ALA A 170 26.09 25.99 -34.78
CA ALA A 170 26.40 26.71 -36.01
C ALA A 170 26.22 28.20 -35.72
N ALA A 171 27.28 28.81 -35.17
CA ALA A 171 27.48 30.23 -35.36
C ALA A 171 27.92 30.44 -36.81
N SER A 172 27.10 31.21 -37.55
CA SER A 172 27.34 31.82 -38.86
C SER A 172 27.27 30.92 -40.10
N ASP A 173 26.13 30.92 -40.80
CA ASP A 173 26.06 31.61 -42.09
C ASP A 173 24.59 31.86 -42.55
N LYS A 174 24.35 33.10 -42.99
CA LYS A 174 23.20 33.70 -43.70
C LYS A 174 21.87 32.92 -43.76
N GLN A 175 20.83 33.51 -43.16
CA GLN A 175 19.44 33.30 -43.57
C GLN A 175 19.28 33.55 -45.08
N ALA A 176 19.14 32.47 -45.85
CA ALA A 176 18.35 32.47 -47.07
C ALA A 176 16.92 32.04 -46.68
N PRO A 177 15.85 32.70 -47.17
CA PRO A 177 14.50 32.33 -46.80
C PRO A 177 14.18 30.96 -47.42
N LEU A 178 14.00 29.95 -46.58
CA LEU A 178 13.52 28.64 -47.02
C LEU A 178 12.04 28.77 -47.37
N ASP A 179 11.76 28.57 -48.66
CA ASP A 179 10.42 28.53 -49.23
C ASP A 179 9.61 27.37 -48.62
N THR A 180 8.61 27.72 -47.83
CA THR A 180 7.75 26.79 -47.08
C THR A 180 6.73 26.03 -47.94
N GLN A 181 6.81 26.06 -49.27
CA GLN A 181 5.82 25.40 -50.15
C GLN A 181 6.17 23.99 -50.62
N GLN A 182 7.37 23.45 -50.37
CA GLN A 182 7.78 22.17 -50.98
C GLN A 182 7.49 20.88 -50.19
N TRP A 183 7.09 20.93 -48.92
CA TRP A 183 6.85 19.70 -48.12
C TRP A 183 5.40 19.22 -48.10
N VAL A 184 4.46 19.90 -48.79
CA VAL A 184 3.04 19.50 -48.80
C VAL A 184 2.69 18.54 -49.95
N THR A 185 3.57 18.30 -50.93
CA THR A 185 3.21 17.56 -52.16
C THR A 185 3.89 16.21 -52.33
N LEU A 186 4.19 15.47 -51.25
CA LEU A 186 4.89 14.18 -51.38
C LEU A 186 4.42 13.09 -50.42
N THR A 187 3.11 12.97 -50.15
CA THR A 187 2.51 11.72 -49.64
C THR A 187 1.00 11.62 -49.93
N LEU A 188 0.57 11.73 -51.19
CA LEU A 188 -0.81 11.37 -51.58
C LEU A 188 -0.94 10.79 -53.01
N GLU A 189 0.14 10.28 -53.59
CA GLU A 189 0.08 9.45 -54.81
C GLU A 189 0.81 8.14 -54.53
N GLY A 190 0.11 7.15 -53.98
CA GLY A 190 0.74 5.86 -53.72
C GLY A 190 -0.03 4.83 -52.91
N VAL A 191 -1.25 5.10 -52.44
CA VAL A 191 -2.11 4.06 -51.85
C VAL A 191 -3.53 4.23 -52.36
N ASN A 192 -3.74 3.86 -53.61
CA ASN A 192 -5.05 3.47 -54.09
C ASN A 192 -4.97 1.97 -54.44
N GLN A 193 -5.75 1.18 -53.71
CA GLN A 193 -6.16 -0.23 -53.91
C GLN A 193 -5.97 -1.07 -52.64
N VAL A 194 -7.00 -1.10 -51.79
CA VAL A 194 -7.63 -2.37 -51.38
C VAL A 194 -9.14 -2.12 -51.35
N GLU A 195 -9.84 -2.77 -52.27
CA GLU A 195 -11.29 -2.82 -52.36
C GLU A 195 -11.88 -3.43 -51.09
N TYR A 196 -12.84 -2.75 -50.46
CA TYR A 196 -13.79 -3.42 -49.56
C TYR A 196 -14.98 -3.87 -50.42
N VAL A 197 -15.07 -5.19 -50.59
CA VAL A 197 -16.26 -5.89 -51.11
C VAL A 197 -17.42 -5.59 -50.16
N THR A 198 -18.37 -4.77 -50.61
CA THR A 198 -19.67 -4.61 -49.95
C THR A 198 -20.57 -5.76 -50.41
N ASP A 199 -20.59 -6.85 -49.65
CA ASP A 199 -21.69 -7.81 -49.75
C ASP A 199 -22.92 -7.22 -49.05
N ASP A 200 -23.90 -6.85 -49.88
CA ASP A 200 -25.27 -6.60 -49.49
C ASP A 200 -25.83 -7.86 -48.78
N ILE A 201 -25.96 -7.79 -47.45
CA ILE A 201 -26.79 -8.75 -46.71
C ILE A 201 -28.17 -8.09 -46.48
N PRO A 202 -29.24 -8.58 -47.14
CA PRO A 202 -30.59 -8.07 -46.96
C PRO A 202 -31.16 -8.58 -45.64
N GLY A 203 -31.78 -7.69 -44.84
CA GLY A 203 -32.70 -8.12 -43.78
C GLY A 203 -32.58 -7.52 -42.38
N ILE A 204 -31.87 -6.41 -42.16
CA ILE A 204 -31.89 -5.76 -40.83
C ILE A 204 -32.23 -4.28 -40.95
N ALA A 205 -33.48 -3.98 -40.59
CA ALA A 205 -34.04 -2.64 -40.51
C ALA A 205 -33.30 -1.77 -39.49
N ARG A 206 -33.02 -0.50 -39.85
CA ARG A 206 -32.68 0.56 -38.90
C ARG A 206 -33.94 1.26 -38.42
N PRO A 207 -34.11 1.45 -37.10
CA PRO A 207 -34.61 2.73 -36.58
C PRO A 207 -33.77 3.17 -35.37
N ALA A 208 -33.24 4.40 -35.30
CA ALA A 208 -33.88 5.71 -35.20
C ALA A 208 -34.16 6.14 -33.74
N ARG A 209 -33.46 7.23 -33.34
CA ARG A 209 -33.75 8.13 -32.20
C ARG A 209 -33.50 7.50 -30.80
N TYR A 210 -33.15 8.22 -29.74
CA TYR A 210 -33.25 9.62 -29.37
C TYR A 210 -32.09 9.95 -28.42
N TRP A 211 -31.49 11.12 -28.58
CA TRP A 211 -30.93 11.86 -27.45
C TRP A 211 -32.10 12.48 -26.69
N ARG A 212 -32.27 12.20 -25.40
CA ARG A 212 -32.63 13.20 -24.38
C ARG A 212 -32.68 12.64 -22.96
N GLU A 213 -32.17 13.50 -22.07
CA GLU A 213 -32.42 13.68 -20.62
C GLU A 213 -32.00 12.58 -19.65
#